data_AF-A0A182R0Z9-F1
#
_entry.id   AF-A0A182R0Z9-F1
#
_cell.length_a   1.000
_cell.length_b   1.000
_cell.length_c   1.000
_cell.angle_alpha   90.00
_cell.angle_beta   90.00
_cell.angle_gamma   90.00
#
_symmetry.space_group_name_H-M   'P 1'
#
loop_
_entity.id
_entity.type
_entity.pdbx_description
1 polymer ?
#
loop_
_entity_poly.entity_id
_entity_poly.type
_entity_poly.pdbx_seq_one_letter_code
_entity_poly.pdbx_strand_id
1 'polypeptide(L)'
;MYDVIDAPATSNADDYQELMAPWAYNGAAVTLFLIGFFGFFLNVFVIALMYKDIQLWTPLNIILFNLVCSDFSVSIIGNPLTLTSAISHRWLYGRSICVAYGFFMSLLGIASITTLTVLSYERFCLISRPFSAQNRSKREACLAVLFIWSYSFALTSPPLFGWGAYVNEAANIRRLPTRVLIFVGAMSPR
;
A
#
# COMPACT_ATOMS: atom_id res chain seq x y z
N MET A 1 10.14 -27.31 26.10
CA MET A 1 8.97 -27.25 26.99
C MET A 1 9.30 -26.22 28.07
N TYR A 2 9.11 -24.94 27.76
CA TYR A 2 9.23 -23.86 28.74
C TYR A 2 7.84 -23.27 28.87
N ASP A 3 7.10 -23.82 29.82
CA ASP A 3 5.91 -23.19 30.39
C ASP A 3 6.37 -21.93 31.14
N VAL A 4 5.91 -20.77 30.68
CA VAL A 4 5.93 -19.52 31.44
C VAL A 4 4.51 -19.32 31.97
N ILE A 5 4.12 -20.21 32.87
CA ILE A 5 3.04 -20.02 33.83
C ILE A 5 3.77 -19.63 35.13
N ASP A 6 3.86 -18.33 35.40
CA ASP A 6 3.95 -17.71 36.74
C ASP A 6 4.46 -16.27 36.62
N ALA A 7 3.56 -15.38 36.22
CA ALA A 7 3.60 -13.97 36.60
C ALA A 7 2.23 -13.63 37.21
N PRO A 8 2.17 -12.91 38.34
CA PRO A 8 1.01 -12.92 39.22
C PRO A 8 -0.20 -12.27 38.56
N ALA A 9 -1.33 -12.96 38.64
CA ALA A 9 -2.64 -12.45 38.32
C ALA A 9 -3.10 -11.48 39.43
N THR A 10 -2.72 -10.21 39.31
CA THR A 10 -3.32 -9.13 40.09
C THR A 10 -3.75 -8.00 39.16
N SER A 11 -5.07 -7.95 38.92
CA SER A 11 -5.88 -6.77 38.60
C SER A 11 -5.32 -5.81 37.54
N ASN A 12 -5.64 -6.07 36.27
CA ASN A 12 -6.58 -5.25 35.49
C ASN A 12 -6.48 -5.70 34.03
N ALA A 13 -7.55 -6.33 33.51
CA ALA A 13 -7.71 -6.62 32.09
C ALA A 13 -7.87 -5.34 31.22
N ASP A 14 -7.72 -4.17 31.85
CA ASP A 14 -7.86 -2.84 31.26
C ASP A 14 -6.52 -2.23 30.82
N ASP A 15 -5.37 -2.84 31.15
CA ASP A 15 -4.02 -2.35 30.77
C ASP A 15 -3.57 -2.79 29.37
N TYR A 16 -4.52 -2.93 28.43
CA TYR A 16 -4.26 -2.75 26.99
C TYR A 16 -4.54 -1.30 26.57
N GLN A 17 -4.56 -0.40 27.54
CA GLN A 17 -5.04 0.97 27.49
C GLN A 17 -4.30 1.79 26.41
N GLU A 18 -4.98 1.97 25.27
CA GLU A 18 -4.90 3.15 24.40
C GLU A 18 -3.50 3.52 23.87
N LEU A 19 -2.94 2.74 22.94
CA LEU A 19 -1.75 3.14 22.14
C LEU A 19 -1.95 4.47 21.38
N MET A 20 -3.21 4.86 21.20
CA MET A 20 -3.69 6.15 20.70
C MET A 20 -4.94 6.48 21.50
N ALA A 21 -5.28 7.76 21.68
CA ALA A 21 -6.47 8.14 22.44
C ALA A 21 -7.78 7.66 21.76
N PRO A 22 -8.91 7.53 22.49
CA PRO A 22 -10.13 6.92 21.94
C PRO A 22 -10.70 7.70 20.75
N TRP A 23 -10.51 9.03 20.77
CA TRP A 23 -10.88 9.92 19.69
C TRP A 23 -10.03 9.69 18.42
N ALA A 24 -8.79 9.23 18.56
CA ALA A 24 -7.91 8.94 17.44
C ALA A 24 -8.33 7.65 16.72
N TYR A 25 -8.77 6.62 17.45
CA TYR A 25 -9.33 5.41 16.83
C TYR A 25 -10.63 5.71 16.07
N ASN A 26 -11.53 6.48 16.67
CA ASN A 26 -12.75 6.92 16.00
C ASN A 26 -12.43 7.81 14.78
N GLY A 27 -11.48 8.73 14.91
CA GLY A 27 -10.99 9.57 13.82
C GLY A 27 -10.37 8.76 12.68
N ALA A 28 -9.56 7.75 12.99
CA ALA A 28 -8.97 6.84 12.02
C ALA A 28 -10.04 6.00 11.31
N ALA A 29 -11.02 5.46 12.03
CA ALA A 29 -12.13 4.71 11.44
C ALA A 29 -12.95 5.56 10.47
N VAL A 30 -13.30 6.79 10.86
CA VAL A 30 -14.01 7.74 9.97
C VAL A 30 -13.16 8.08 8.76
N THR A 31 -11.87 8.36 8.95
CA THR A 31 -10.95 8.71 7.85
C THR A 31 -10.80 7.55 6.86
N LEU A 32 -10.58 6.32 7.36
CA LEU A 32 -10.47 5.12 6.53
C LEU A 32 -11.76 4.79 5.80
N PHE A 33 -12.91 5.01 6.44
CA PHE A 33 -14.20 4.88 5.80
C PHE A 33 -14.37 5.87 4.65
N LEU A 34 -14.05 7.15 4.86
CA LEU A 34 -14.15 8.17 3.81
C LEU A 34 -13.17 7.89 2.65
N ILE A 35 -11.92 7.56 2.95
CA ILE A 35 -10.92 7.20 1.94
C ILE A 35 -11.38 5.97 1.15
N GLY A 36 -11.90 4.94 1.82
CA GLY A 36 -12.41 3.75 1.16
C GLY A 36 -13.65 4.00 0.32
N PHE A 37 -14.60 4.79 0.83
CA PHE A 37 -15.80 5.16 0.11
C PHE A 37 -15.44 5.96 -1.16
N PHE A 38 -14.82 7.14 -1.00
CA PHE A 38 -14.47 7.98 -2.14
C PHE A 38 -13.47 7.29 -3.08
N GLY A 39 -12.49 6.58 -2.54
CA GLY A 39 -11.54 5.80 -3.33
C GLY A 39 -12.24 4.75 -4.20
N PHE A 40 -13.20 4.00 -3.66
CA PHE A 40 -13.97 3.05 -4.44
C PHE A 40 -14.79 3.75 -5.55
N PHE A 41 -15.63 4.73 -5.19
CA PHE A 41 -16.54 5.37 -6.15
C PHE A 41 -15.79 6.14 -7.25
N LEU A 42 -14.75 6.91 -6.89
CA LEU A 42 -13.99 7.71 -7.85
C LEU A 42 -13.16 6.81 -8.79
N ASN A 43 -12.51 5.77 -8.28
CA ASN A 43 -11.74 4.87 -9.14
C ASN A 43 -12.65 4.06 -10.07
N VAL A 44 -13.81 3.56 -9.59
CA VAL A 44 -14.80 2.89 -10.45
C VAL A 44 -15.32 3.83 -11.53
N PHE A 45 -15.60 5.09 -11.19
CA PHE A 45 -16.06 6.09 -12.14
C PHE A 45 -15.03 6.32 -13.26
N VAL A 46 -13.74 6.47 -12.91
CA VAL A 46 -12.67 6.64 -13.90
C VAL A 46 -12.54 5.39 -14.79
N ILE A 47 -12.59 4.19 -14.21
CA ILE A 47 -12.58 2.93 -14.97
C ILE A 47 -13.75 2.88 -15.95
N ALA A 48 -14.96 3.22 -15.50
CA ALA A 48 -16.16 3.22 -16.34
C ALA A 48 -16.06 4.22 -17.51
N LEU A 49 -15.52 5.42 -17.28
CA LEU A 49 -15.28 6.40 -18.34
C LEU A 49 -14.30 5.89 -19.40
N MET A 50 -13.22 5.26 -18.96
CA MET A 50 -12.21 4.70 -19.87
C MET A 50 -12.73 3.51 -20.70
N TYR A 51 -13.62 2.69 -20.14
CA TYR A 51 -14.28 1.62 -20.90
C TYR A 51 -15.32 2.16 -21.89
N LYS A 52 -16.02 3.25 -21.53
CA LYS A 52 -17.09 3.80 -22.37
C LYS A 52 -16.57 4.47 -23.64
N ASP A 53 -15.40 5.10 -23.59
CA ASP A 53 -14.87 5.86 -24.72
C ASP A 53 -13.49 5.36 -25.15
N ILE A 54 -13.47 4.72 -26.31
CA ILE A 54 -12.27 4.14 -26.92
C ILE A 54 -11.23 5.19 -27.29
N GLN A 55 -11.63 6.45 -27.50
CA GLN A 55 -10.72 7.54 -27.83
C GLN A 55 -9.81 7.91 -26.65
N LEU A 56 -10.18 7.56 -25.42
CA LEU A 56 -9.32 7.75 -24.25
C LEU A 56 -8.16 6.75 -24.19
N TRP A 57 -8.05 5.75 -25.06
CA TRP A 57 -6.96 4.76 -25.00
C TRP A 57 -5.65 5.25 -25.63
N THR A 58 -5.12 6.33 -25.05
CA THR A 58 -3.79 6.87 -25.36
C THR A 58 -2.70 6.21 -24.49
N PRO A 59 -1.41 6.25 -24.89
CA PRO A 59 -0.31 5.67 -24.11
C PRO A 59 -0.25 6.16 -22.66
N LEU A 60 -0.48 7.46 -22.44
CA LEU A 60 -0.58 8.05 -21.09
C LEU A 60 -1.74 7.45 -20.30
N ASN A 61 -2.89 7.31 -20.94
CA ASN A 61 -4.09 6.85 -20.26
C ASN A 61 -3.98 5.36 -19.89
N ILE A 62 -3.20 4.56 -20.62
CA ILE A 62 -2.88 3.18 -20.22
C ILE A 62 -2.11 3.16 -18.88
N ILE A 63 -1.17 4.09 -18.69
CA ILE A 63 -0.43 4.22 -17.42
C ILE A 63 -1.36 4.70 -16.31
N LEU A 64 -2.26 5.66 -16.60
CA LEU A 64 -3.31 6.09 -15.67
C LEU A 64 -4.25 4.94 -15.29
N PHE A 65 -4.61 4.07 -16.23
CA PHE A 65 -5.46 2.93 -15.96
C PHE A 65 -4.81 1.97 -14.95
N ASN A 66 -3.51 1.70 -15.09
CA ASN A 66 -2.76 0.89 -14.12
C ASN A 66 -2.79 1.49 -12.71
N LEU A 67 -2.67 2.81 -12.59
CA LEU A 67 -2.78 3.52 -11.31
C LEU A 67 -4.17 3.32 -10.69
N VAL A 68 -5.23 3.61 -11.45
CA VAL A 68 -6.62 3.53 -10.98
C VAL A 68 -7.00 2.09 -10.59
N CYS A 69 -6.52 1.09 -11.34
CA CYS A 69 -6.70 -0.32 -10.96
C CYS A 69 -5.99 -0.68 -9.65
N SER A 70 -4.80 -0.13 -9.40
CA SER A 70 -4.05 -0.35 -8.16
C SER A 70 -4.77 0.29 -6.97
N ASP A 71 -5.22 1.54 -7.10
CA ASP A 71 -5.93 2.27 -6.05
C ASP A 71 -7.33 1.68 -5.78
N PHE A 72 -8.00 1.17 -6.81
CA PHE A 72 -9.23 0.40 -6.67
C PHE A 72 -9.01 -0.90 -5.89
N SER A 73 -7.92 -1.62 -6.18
CA SER A 73 -7.56 -2.86 -5.46
C SER A 73 -7.30 -2.60 -3.97
N VAL A 74 -6.63 -1.49 -3.64
CA VAL A 74 -6.45 -1.03 -2.26
C VAL A 74 -7.79 -0.70 -1.61
N SER A 75 -8.72 -0.10 -2.35
CA SER A 75 -10.05 0.26 -1.83
C SER A 75 -10.93 -0.96 -1.52
N ILE A 76 -10.80 -2.05 -2.28
CA ILE A 76 -11.57 -3.29 -2.06
C ILE A 76 -10.94 -4.17 -0.98
N ILE A 77 -9.62 -4.34 -0.99
CA ILE A 77 -8.94 -5.32 -0.14
C ILE A 77 -8.32 -4.63 1.08
N GLY A 78 -7.57 -3.56 0.83
CA GLY A 78 -6.84 -2.83 1.85
C GLY A 78 -7.76 -2.20 2.89
N ASN A 79 -8.63 -1.31 2.43
CA ASN A 79 -9.45 -0.47 3.31
C ASN A 79 -10.40 -1.24 4.23
N PRO A 80 -11.12 -2.29 3.78
CA PRO A 80 -11.98 -3.07 4.68
C PRO A 80 -11.21 -3.84 5.75
N LEU A 81 -10.04 -4.41 5.41
CA LEU A 81 -9.18 -5.12 6.38
C LEU A 81 -8.58 -4.16 7.41
N THR A 82 -8.21 -2.94 7.00
CA THR A 82 -7.76 -1.89 7.92
C THR A 82 -8.91 -1.42 8.82
N LEU A 83 -10.08 -1.16 8.24
CA LEU A 83 -11.24 -0.63 8.95
C LEU A 83 -11.75 -1.59 10.03
N THR A 84 -11.87 -2.88 9.69
CA THR A 84 -12.27 -3.93 10.64
C THR A 84 -11.25 -4.08 11.77
N SER A 85 -9.96 -3.97 11.47
CA SER A 85 -8.90 -3.97 12.48
C SER A 85 -8.92 -2.72 13.36
N ALA A 86 -9.26 -1.56 12.80
CA ALA A 86 -9.38 -0.29 13.53
C ALA A 86 -10.58 -0.30 14.49
N ILE A 87 -11.75 -0.78 14.04
CA ILE A 87 -12.96 -0.93 14.88
C ILE A 87 -12.73 -1.93 16.02
N SER A 88 -11.98 -2.99 15.74
CA SER A 88 -11.71 -4.04 16.73
C SER A 88 -10.55 -3.72 17.66
N HIS A 89 -9.88 -2.57 17.45
CA HIS A 89 -8.65 -2.14 18.15
C HIS A 89 -7.53 -3.18 18.16
N ARG A 90 -7.60 -4.18 17.27
CA ARG A 90 -6.65 -5.30 17.18
C ARG A 90 -6.72 -5.98 15.82
N TRP A 91 -5.63 -6.61 15.43
CA TRP A 91 -5.58 -7.41 14.21
C TRP A 91 -6.30 -8.76 14.39
N LEU A 92 -7.37 -8.99 13.62
CA LEU A 92 -8.22 -10.18 13.75
C LEU A 92 -7.82 -11.36 12.86
N TYR A 93 -7.07 -11.11 11.79
CA TYR A 93 -6.89 -12.06 10.68
C TYR A 93 -5.69 -13.02 10.83
N GLY A 94 -5.03 -13.01 11.99
CA GLY A 94 -3.86 -13.86 12.25
C GLY A 94 -2.59 -13.45 11.48
N ARG A 95 -1.50 -14.17 11.71
CA ARG A 95 -0.15 -13.79 11.23
C ARG A 95 0.02 -13.92 9.71
N SER A 96 -0.51 -14.98 9.10
CA SER A 96 -0.38 -15.20 7.65
C SER A 96 -1.04 -14.09 6.83
N ILE A 97 -2.25 -13.68 7.23
CA ILE A 97 -2.97 -12.59 6.55
C ILE A 97 -2.28 -11.25 6.81
N CYS A 98 -1.69 -11.03 7.99
CA CYS A 98 -0.90 -9.82 8.26
C CYS A 98 0.30 -9.68 7.31
N VAL A 99 1.07 -10.77 7.13
CA VAL A 99 2.22 -10.77 6.22
C VAL A 99 1.79 -10.58 4.77
N ALA A 100 0.73 -11.30 4.33
CA ALA A 100 0.20 -11.14 2.98
C ALA A 100 -0.34 -9.73 2.73
N TYR A 101 -1.11 -9.19 3.67
CA TYR A 101 -1.65 -7.83 3.62
C TYR A 101 -0.52 -6.79 3.55
N GLY A 102 0.49 -6.90 4.42
CA GLY A 102 1.64 -5.99 4.41
C GLY A 102 2.40 -6.04 3.09
N PHE A 103 2.60 -7.23 2.53
CA PHE A 103 3.20 -7.42 1.22
C PHE A 103 2.37 -6.77 0.10
N PHE A 104 1.09 -7.10 0.00
CA PHE A 104 0.21 -6.56 -1.04
C PHE A 104 0.03 -5.05 -0.96
N MET A 105 -0.17 -4.50 0.24
CA MET A 105 -0.31 -3.06 0.43
C MET A 105 0.98 -2.31 0.11
N SER A 106 2.14 -2.88 0.45
CA SER A 106 3.43 -2.31 0.06
C SER A 106 3.64 -2.39 -1.45
N LEU A 107 3.28 -3.51 -2.08
CA LEU A 107 3.47 -3.74 -3.51
C LEU A 107 2.62 -2.76 -4.32
N LEU A 108 1.32 -2.67 -3.99
CA LEU A 108 0.39 -1.74 -4.61
C LEU A 108 0.78 -0.29 -4.34
N GLY A 109 1.19 0.05 -3.12
CA GLY A 109 1.64 1.40 -2.77
C GLY A 109 2.88 1.85 -3.56
N ILE A 110 3.92 1.02 -3.63
CA ILE A 110 5.12 1.32 -4.42
C ILE A 110 4.78 1.36 -5.92
N ALA A 111 3.90 0.47 -6.40
CA ALA A 111 3.43 0.50 -7.78
C ALA A 111 2.70 1.82 -8.10
N SER A 112 1.81 2.30 -7.23
CA SER A 112 1.10 3.57 -7.42
C SER A 112 2.07 4.76 -7.44
N ILE A 113 3.02 4.85 -6.50
CA ILE A 113 4.01 5.95 -6.45
C ILE A 113 4.91 5.94 -7.69
N THR A 114 5.39 4.77 -8.10
CA THR A 114 6.21 4.63 -9.30
C THR A 114 5.41 4.98 -10.55
N THR A 115 4.13 4.59 -10.61
CA THR A 115 3.22 4.94 -11.70
C THR A 115 3.01 6.44 -11.80
N LEU A 116 2.77 7.13 -10.67
CA LEU A 116 2.66 8.60 -10.62
C LEU A 116 3.95 9.29 -11.08
N THR A 117 5.10 8.73 -10.73
CA THR A 117 6.42 9.24 -11.13
C THR A 117 6.61 9.14 -12.65
N VAL A 118 6.34 7.96 -13.21
CA VAL A 118 6.40 7.73 -14.66
C VAL A 118 5.39 8.62 -15.38
N LEU A 119 4.16 8.73 -14.88
CA LEU A 119 3.14 9.59 -15.46
C LEU A 119 3.56 11.06 -15.48
N SER A 120 4.15 11.55 -14.38
CA SER A 120 4.68 12.92 -14.28
C SER A 120 5.78 13.16 -15.31
N TYR A 121 6.71 12.20 -15.44
CA TYR A 121 7.78 12.26 -16.43
C TYR A 121 7.25 12.25 -17.87
N GLU A 122 6.30 11.39 -18.18
CA GLU A 122 5.68 11.32 -19.50
C GLU A 122 4.96 12.63 -19.86
N ARG A 123 4.22 13.21 -18.92
CA ARG A 123 3.59 14.53 -19.09
C ARG A 123 4.62 15.62 -19.33
N PHE A 124 5.72 15.61 -18.59
CA PHE A 124 6.81 16.56 -18.80
C PHE A 124 7.41 16.43 -20.22
N CYS A 125 7.70 15.21 -20.68
CA CYS A 125 8.19 14.99 -22.05
C CYS A 125 7.21 15.46 -23.13
N LEU A 126 5.91 15.22 -22.94
CA LEU A 126 4.86 15.68 -23.86
C LEU A 126 4.84 17.20 -23.99
N ILE A 127 4.99 17.91 -22.88
CA ILE A 127 4.99 19.38 -22.85
C ILE A 127 6.30 19.95 -23.43
N SER A 128 7.44 19.38 -23.06
CA SER A 128 8.74 19.93 -23.46
C SER A 128 9.21 19.53 -24.87
N ARG A 129 8.74 18.42 -25.43
CA ARG A 129 9.20 17.88 -26.72
C ARG A 129 8.04 17.32 -27.57
N PRO A 130 7.14 18.19 -28.09
CA PRO A 130 5.93 17.74 -28.81
C PRO A 130 6.22 16.86 -30.03
N PHE A 131 7.28 17.14 -30.81
CA PHE A 131 7.65 16.34 -31.98
C PHE A 131 8.11 14.91 -31.64
N SER A 132 8.76 14.70 -30.50
CA SER A 132 9.16 13.36 -30.04
C SER A 132 8.01 12.61 -29.38
N ALA A 133 7.02 13.34 -28.86
CA ALA A 133 5.91 12.78 -28.12
C ALA A 133 4.80 12.21 -29.04
N GLN A 134 4.70 12.72 -30.28
CA GLN A 134 3.82 12.19 -31.33
C GLN A 134 4.09 10.70 -31.63
N ASN A 135 5.30 10.21 -31.39
CA ASN A 135 5.73 8.84 -31.75
C ASN A 135 5.68 7.84 -30.58
N ARG A 136 5.07 8.20 -29.43
CA ARG A 136 4.95 7.31 -28.28
C ARG A 136 3.95 6.18 -28.59
N SER A 137 4.45 4.95 -28.64
CA SER A 137 3.65 3.76 -28.92
C SER A 137 3.00 3.21 -27.64
N LYS A 138 1.86 2.52 -27.80
CA LYS A 138 1.26 1.71 -26.73
C LYS A 138 2.23 0.66 -26.17
N ARG A 139 3.19 0.20 -26.98
CA ARG A 139 4.26 -0.73 -26.54
C ARG A 139 5.14 -0.13 -25.46
N GLU A 140 5.53 1.14 -25.60
CA GLU A 140 6.35 1.85 -24.61
C GLU A 140 5.59 1.97 -23.28
N ALA A 141 4.28 2.28 -23.33
CA ALA A 141 3.43 2.31 -22.14
C ALA A 141 3.34 0.94 -21.45
N CYS A 142 3.19 -0.15 -22.22
CA CYS A 142 3.22 -1.51 -21.66
C CYS A 142 4.57 -1.85 -21.02
N LEU A 143 5.69 -1.47 -21.65
CA LEU A 143 7.03 -1.66 -21.09
C LEU A 143 7.20 -0.87 -19.79
N ALA A 144 6.69 0.36 -19.72
CA ALA A 144 6.71 1.16 -18.51
C ALA A 144 5.91 0.51 -17.38
N VAL A 145 4.74 -0.07 -17.67
CA VAL A 145 3.95 -0.83 -16.68
C VAL A 145 4.72 -2.07 -16.21
N LEU A 146 5.33 -2.83 -17.12
CA LEU A 146 6.18 -3.98 -16.74
C LEU A 146 7.35 -3.55 -15.84
N PHE A 147 8.00 -2.43 -16.16
CA PHE A 147 9.05 -1.86 -15.34
C PHE A 147 8.53 -1.51 -13.94
N ILE A 148 7.40 -0.81 -13.83
CA ILE A 148 6.76 -0.46 -12.55
C ILE A 148 6.55 -1.71 -11.69
N TRP A 149 5.92 -2.75 -12.24
CA TRP A 149 5.66 -3.98 -11.49
C TRP A 149 6.96 -4.68 -11.08
N SER A 150 7.92 -4.81 -11.99
CA SER A 150 9.22 -5.44 -11.69
C SER A 150 9.98 -4.69 -10.58
N TYR A 151 9.96 -3.36 -10.60
CA TYR A 151 10.57 -2.50 -9.60
C TYR A 151 9.87 -2.64 -8.25
N SER A 152 8.54 -2.63 -8.22
CA SER A 152 7.76 -2.83 -6.99
C SER A 152 7.98 -4.22 -6.38
N PHE A 153 8.07 -5.28 -7.18
CA PHE A 153 8.40 -6.62 -6.69
C PHE A 153 9.82 -6.69 -6.12
N ALA A 154 10.79 -6.08 -6.80
CA ALA A 154 12.17 -6.05 -6.33
C ALA A 154 12.29 -5.37 -4.95
N LEU A 155 11.50 -4.34 -4.69
CA LEU A 155 11.51 -3.62 -3.41
C LEU A 155 10.69 -4.28 -2.30
N THR A 156 9.62 -4.99 -2.62
CA THR A 156 8.72 -5.61 -1.63
C THR A 156 9.04 -7.05 -1.29
N SER A 157 9.82 -7.74 -2.12
CA SER A 157 10.22 -9.13 -1.88
C SER A 157 11.26 -9.34 -0.77
N PRO A 158 12.20 -8.43 -0.44
CA PRO A 158 13.23 -8.71 0.57
C PRO A 158 12.70 -9.15 1.95
N PRO A 159 11.62 -8.56 2.50
CA PRO A 159 11.01 -9.02 3.75
C PRO A 159 10.48 -10.46 3.70
N LEU A 160 10.12 -10.98 2.52
CA LEU A 160 9.68 -12.39 2.37
C LEU A 160 10.85 -13.37 2.43
N PHE A 161 12.06 -12.94 2.04
CA PHE A 161 13.28 -13.76 2.04
C PHE A 161 14.12 -13.62 3.32
N GLY A 162 13.58 -12.95 4.35
CA GLY A 162 14.24 -12.77 5.65
C GLY A 162 15.01 -11.46 5.82
N TRP A 163 15.02 -10.59 4.80
CA TRP A 163 15.53 -9.21 4.89
C TRP A 163 14.42 -8.25 5.34
N GLY A 164 14.12 -8.31 6.64
CA GLY A 164 13.04 -7.54 7.27
C GLY A 164 11.86 -8.43 7.66
N ALA A 165 10.74 -7.82 8.06
CA ALA A 165 9.50 -8.53 8.39
C ALA A 165 8.28 -7.61 8.24
N TYR A 166 7.20 -8.14 7.67
CA TYR A 166 5.88 -7.51 7.75
C TYR A 166 5.28 -7.77 9.14
N VAL A 167 5.16 -6.72 9.95
CA VAL A 167 4.65 -6.77 11.31
C VAL A 167 3.68 -5.61 11.51
N ASN A 168 2.56 -5.86 12.19
CA ASN A 168 1.61 -4.80 12.56
C ASN A 168 2.31 -3.76 13.45
N GLU A 169 2.27 -2.49 13.04
CA GLU A 169 2.94 -1.38 13.76
C GLU A 169 2.47 -1.25 15.21
N ALA A 170 1.19 -1.48 15.48
CA ALA A 170 0.61 -1.47 16.84
C ALA A 170 1.24 -2.51 17.79
N ALA A 171 1.75 -3.63 17.27
CA ALA A 171 2.47 -4.64 18.05
C ALA A 171 3.97 -4.34 18.19
N ASN A 172 4.50 -3.43 17.35
CA ASN A 172 5.94 -3.20 17.17
C ASN A 172 6.47 -2.00 17.98
N ILE A 173 5.63 -1.01 18.31
CA ILE A 173 6.00 0.10 19.23
C ILE A 173 6.48 -0.44 20.58
N ARG A 174 6.01 -1.63 20.98
CA ARG A 174 6.43 -2.31 22.21
C ARG A 174 7.83 -2.96 22.13
N ARG A 175 8.50 -3.00 20.97
CA ARG A 175 9.76 -3.76 20.76
C ARG A 175 10.86 -3.04 19.96
N LEU A 176 10.81 -1.73 19.75
CA LEU A 176 11.84 -1.08 18.93
C LEU A 176 12.89 -0.35 19.76
N PRO A 177 14.17 -0.66 19.48
CA PRO A 177 15.09 0.42 19.15
C PRO A 177 15.57 0.43 17.68
N THR A 178 15.38 -0.60 16.83
CA THR A 178 16.27 -0.69 15.64
C THR A 178 15.76 -1.30 14.32
N ARG A 179 14.45 -1.47 14.08
CA ARG A 179 13.96 -2.11 12.83
C ARG A 179 12.97 -1.30 11.98
N VAL A 180 12.88 0.01 12.18
CA VAL A 180 12.13 0.93 11.30
C VAL A 180 13.12 1.69 10.41
N LEU A 181 13.90 0.95 9.63
CA LEU A 181 14.78 1.53 8.60
C LEU A 181 14.49 0.84 7.26
N ILE A 182 13.22 0.88 6.88
CA ILE A 182 12.74 0.67 5.52
C ILE A 182 12.67 2.11 4.99
N PHE A 183 13.57 2.66 4.19
CA PHE A 183 14.15 2.19 2.94
C PHE A 183 15.60 2.74 2.86
N VAL A 184 16.50 2.05 2.16
CA VAL A 184 17.85 2.51 1.70
C VAL A 184 19.09 2.20 2.58
N GLY A 185 19.04 2.01 3.90
CA GLY A 185 20.27 2.10 4.71
C GLY A 185 20.67 0.91 5.56
N ALA A 186 21.09 -0.24 5.00
CA ALA A 186 21.98 -1.16 5.74
C ALA A 186 22.65 -2.18 4.81
N MET A 187 23.73 -1.76 4.12
CA MET A 187 24.86 -2.67 4.02
C MET A 187 25.31 -2.97 5.45
N SER A 188 24.99 -4.16 5.94
CA SER A 188 25.62 -4.70 7.14
C SER A 188 26.82 -5.55 6.69
N PRO A 189 28.07 -5.15 7.01
CA PRO A 189 29.14 -6.10 7.08
C PRO A 189 29.12 -6.75 8.47
N ARG A 190 28.73 -8.03 8.46
CA ARG A 190 29.00 -9.10 9.46
C ARG A 190 28.58 -8.88 10.91
#